data_AF-A0A2D8EVP8-F1
#
_entry.id   AF-A0A2D8EVP8-F1
#
_cell.length_a   1.000
_cell.length_b   1.000
_cell.length_c   1.000
_cell.angle_alpha   90.00
_cell.angle_beta   90.00
_cell.angle_gamma   90.00
#
_symmetry.space_group_name_H-M   'P 1'
#
loop_
_entity.id
_entity.type
_entity.pdbx_description
1 polymer ?
#
loop_
_entity_poly.entity_id
_entity_poly.type
_entity_poly.pdbx_seq_one_letter_code
_entity_poly.pdbx_strand_id
1 'polypeptide(L)'
;MAHFAKIGMNGKVIQVTTMDNEEMKDDQGNEIEARGQEWLERHNNWPAQMWIQTSYNTYNNKHKSGDDSKAFRGNYAGIGFEWDEDNNMFFPKKPYPSWVKNLTTASWVSPIGDAPELTEEQKTDKKFYQWN
;
A
#
# COMPACT_ATOMS: atom_id res chain seq x y z
N MET A 1 -13.63 10.94 0.72
CA MET A 1 -13.39 10.15 -0.50
C MET A 1 -12.58 8.93 -0.11
N ALA A 2 -13.16 7.77 -0.28
CA ALA A 2 -12.53 6.50 0.04
C ALA A 2 -11.69 6.04 -1.13
N HIS A 3 -10.58 5.35 -0.85
CA HIS A 3 -9.71 4.81 -1.88
C HIS A 3 -9.72 3.28 -1.79
N PHE A 4 -9.83 2.62 -2.94
CA PHE A 4 -9.81 1.17 -3.08
C PHE A 4 -8.80 0.74 -4.13
N ALA A 5 -8.09 -0.34 -3.84
CA ALA A 5 -7.19 -1.03 -4.76
C ALA A 5 -7.89 -2.24 -5.35
N LYS A 6 -7.92 -2.34 -6.69
CA LYS A 6 -8.32 -3.54 -7.41
C LYS A 6 -7.14 -4.51 -7.41
N ILE A 7 -7.32 -5.68 -6.82
CA ILE A 7 -6.30 -6.73 -6.80
C ILE A 7 -6.51 -7.65 -8.01
N GLY A 8 -5.44 -7.90 -8.76
CA GLY A 8 -5.40 -8.88 -9.84
C GLY A 8 -5.20 -10.30 -9.32
N MET A 9 -5.47 -11.31 -10.16
CA MET A 9 -5.33 -12.73 -9.78
C MET A 9 -3.89 -13.13 -9.42
N ASN A 10 -2.91 -12.29 -9.70
CA ASN A 10 -1.50 -12.48 -9.33
C ASN A 10 -1.14 -11.84 -7.97
N GLY A 11 -2.13 -11.41 -7.18
CA GLY A 11 -1.92 -10.74 -5.89
C GLY A 11 -1.40 -9.31 -6.01
N LYS A 12 -1.42 -8.71 -7.21
CA LYS A 12 -0.92 -7.34 -7.44
C LYS A 12 -2.04 -6.35 -7.67
N VAL A 13 -1.84 -5.12 -7.23
CA VAL A 13 -2.74 -4.00 -7.52
C VAL A 13 -2.70 -3.69 -9.02
N ILE A 14 -3.85 -3.74 -9.68
CA ILE A 14 -4.00 -3.43 -11.12
C ILE A 14 -4.67 -2.08 -11.38
N GLN A 15 -5.36 -1.54 -10.38
CA GLN A 15 -6.00 -0.22 -10.45
C GLN A 15 -6.17 0.33 -9.03
N VAL A 16 -6.15 1.64 -8.88
CA VAL A 16 -6.58 2.33 -7.67
C VAL A 16 -7.70 3.29 -8.07
N THR A 17 -8.82 3.25 -7.35
CA THR A 17 -9.97 4.10 -7.62
C THR A 17 -10.39 4.81 -6.36
N THR A 18 -11.09 5.92 -6.55
CA THR A 18 -11.76 6.65 -5.48
C THR A 18 -13.26 6.51 -5.60
N MET A 19 -13.95 6.57 -4.47
CA MET A 19 -15.41 6.62 -4.43
C MET A 19 -15.90 7.52 -3.29
N ASP A 20 -17.18 7.87 -3.34
CA ASP A 20 -17.80 8.63 -2.27
C ASP A 20 -17.87 7.77 -0.99
N ASN A 21 -17.65 8.42 0.15
CA ASN A 21 -17.76 7.77 1.46
C ASN A 21 -19.21 7.39 1.78
N GLU A 22 -20.19 8.11 1.22
CA GLU A 22 -21.62 7.82 1.45
C GLU A 22 -21.99 6.39 1.02
N GLU A 23 -21.36 5.87 -0.03
CA GLU A 23 -21.58 4.51 -0.53
C GLU A 23 -21.05 3.41 0.42
N MET A 24 -20.23 3.80 1.40
CA MET A 24 -19.69 2.88 2.41
C MET A 24 -20.53 2.83 3.68
N LYS A 25 -21.52 3.71 3.83
CA LYS A 25 -22.26 3.83 5.08
C LYS A 25 -23.26 2.68 5.28
N ASP A 26 -23.34 2.20 6.50
CA ASP A 26 -24.44 1.35 6.98
C ASP A 26 -25.68 2.18 7.36
N ASP A 27 -26.74 1.51 7.82
CA ASP A 27 -28.00 2.14 8.23
C ASP A 27 -27.84 3.05 9.46
N GLN A 28 -26.69 2.99 10.13
CA GLN A 28 -26.33 3.80 11.31
C GLN A 28 -25.36 4.93 10.94
N GLY A 29 -24.93 5.02 9.66
CA GLY A 29 -24.02 6.03 9.16
C GLY A 29 -22.53 5.70 9.33
N ASN A 30 -22.16 4.49 9.75
CA ASN A 30 -20.76 4.07 9.90
C ASN A 30 -20.19 3.61 8.55
N GLU A 31 -18.98 4.04 8.22
CA GLU A 31 -18.28 3.56 7.01
C GLU A 31 -17.77 2.12 7.20
N ILE A 32 -18.18 1.20 6.32
CA ILE A 32 -17.81 -0.21 6.34
C ILE A 32 -17.17 -0.58 4.99
N GLU A 33 -15.96 -1.14 5.03
CA GLU A 33 -15.21 -1.58 3.82
C GLU A 33 -16.04 -2.49 2.91
N ALA A 34 -16.77 -3.46 3.48
CA ALA A 34 -17.60 -4.42 2.75
C ALA A 34 -18.67 -3.74 1.87
N ARG A 35 -19.28 -2.63 2.30
CA ARG A 35 -20.25 -1.87 1.49
C ARG A 35 -19.59 -1.26 0.26
N GLY A 36 -18.38 -0.72 0.44
CA GLY A 36 -17.57 -0.20 -0.68
C GLY A 36 -17.18 -1.31 -1.66
N GLN A 37 -16.80 -2.49 -1.15
CA GLN A 37 -16.49 -3.67 -1.97
C GLN A 37 -17.69 -4.13 -2.81
N GLU A 38 -18.86 -4.28 -2.20
CA GLU A 38 -20.11 -4.65 -2.88
C GLU A 38 -20.53 -3.62 -3.93
N TRP A 39 -20.38 -2.33 -3.62
CA TRP A 39 -20.65 -1.25 -4.58
C TRP A 39 -19.72 -1.35 -5.78
N LEU A 40 -18.41 -1.54 -5.56
CA LEU A 40 -17.43 -1.65 -6.63
C LEU A 40 -17.67 -2.90 -7.49
N GLU A 41 -18.04 -4.03 -6.88
CA GLU A 41 -18.40 -5.25 -7.60
C GLU A 41 -19.57 -5.00 -8.57
N ARG A 42 -20.67 -4.40 -8.09
CA ARG A 42 -21.85 -4.09 -8.92
C ARG A 42 -21.55 -3.23 -10.14
N HIS A 43 -20.60 -2.29 -10.02
CA HIS A 43 -20.31 -1.32 -11.08
C HIS A 43 -19.08 -1.67 -11.94
N ASN A 44 -18.22 -2.60 -11.50
CA ASN A 44 -16.96 -2.92 -12.18
C ASN A 44 -16.82 -4.40 -12.57
N ASN A 45 -17.79 -5.26 -12.23
CA ASN A 45 -17.78 -6.69 -12.53
C ASN A 45 -16.46 -7.37 -12.10
N TRP A 46 -16.04 -7.10 -10.87
CA TRP A 46 -14.84 -7.66 -10.25
C TRP A 46 -15.15 -8.05 -8.81
N PRO A 47 -14.69 -9.23 -8.32
CA PRO A 47 -15.17 -9.76 -7.05
C PRO A 47 -14.97 -8.79 -5.89
N ALA A 48 -15.99 -8.65 -5.03
CA ALA A 48 -15.99 -7.73 -3.90
C ALA A 48 -14.71 -7.83 -3.04
N GLN A 49 -14.31 -9.04 -2.66
CA GLN A 49 -13.13 -9.32 -1.84
C GLN A 49 -11.79 -8.95 -2.52
N MET A 50 -11.79 -8.70 -3.82
CA MET A 50 -10.60 -8.27 -4.57
C MET A 50 -10.48 -6.75 -4.63
N TRP A 51 -11.39 -6.01 -3.97
CA TRP A 51 -11.27 -4.58 -3.73
C TRP A 51 -10.83 -4.36 -2.30
N ILE A 52 -9.64 -3.82 -2.08
CA ILE A 52 -9.11 -3.61 -0.74
C ILE A 52 -9.02 -2.11 -0.48
N GLN A 53 -9.64 -1.65 0.61
CA GLN A 53 -9.57 -0.25 0.99
C GLN A 53 -8.12 0.13 1.34
N THR A 54 -7.74 1.35 1.01
CA THR A 54 -6.41 1.89 1.28
C THR A 54 -6.49 3.36 1.69
N SER A 55 -5.48 3.87 2.39
CA SER A 55 -5.48 5.26 2.89
C SER A 55 -4.42 6.08 2.17
N TYR A 56 -4.86 7.12 1.45
CA TYR A 56 -3.97 8.10 0.80
C TYR A 56 -2.99 8.76 1.79
N ASN A 57 -3.35 8.82 3.07
CA ASN A 57 -2.56 9.44 4.12
C ASN A 57 -1.59 8.48 4.82
N THR A 58 -1.48 7.23 4.37
CA THR A 58 -0.61 6.22 5.01
C THR A 58 0.57 5.87 4.11
N TYR A 59 1.79 5.94 4.66
CA TYR A 59 3.01 5.47 3.99
C TYR A 59 4.00 4.96 5.03
N ASN A 60 4.64 3.82 4.78
CA ASN A 60 5.58 3.16 5.67
C ASN A 60 5.07 2.96 7.12
N ASN A 61 3.82 2.53 7.29
CA ASN A 61 3.10 2.46 8.58
C ASN A 61 3.02 3.80 9.34
N LYS A 62 3.18 4.93 8.65
CA LYS A 62 3.02 6.27 9.22
C LYS A 62 1.81 6.96 8.64
N HIS A 63 1.01 7.59 9.50
CA HIS A 63 -0.10 8.42 9.06
C HIS A 63 0.32 9.88 8.95
N LYS A 64 -0.12 10.58 7.90
CA LYS A 64 0.26 11.99 7.63
C LYS A 64 -0.12 12.96 8.75
N SER A 65 -1.10 12.62 9.59
CA SER A 65 -1.47 13.44 10.76
C SER A 65 -0.51 13.30 11.94
N GLY A 66 0.46 12.38 11.89
CA GLY A 66 1.35 12.02 13.01
C GLY A 66 0.75 11.04 14.02
N ASP A 67 -0.47 10.56 13.80
CA ASP A 67 -1.16 9.59 14.64
C ASP A 67 -1.14 8.23 13.94
N ASP A 68 -0.12 7.43 14.23
CA ASP A 68 0.13 6.16 13.56
C ASP A 68 -0.91 5.07 13.87
N SER A 69 -1.80 5.29 14.85
CA SER A 69 -2.96 4.40 15.06
C SER A 69 -3.93 4.40 13.88
N LYS A 70 -3.84 5.43 13.01
CA LYS A 70 -4.61 5.58 11.78
C LYS A 70 -3.88 5.10 10.53
N ALA A 71 -2.66 4.56 10.68
CA ALA A 71 -1.90 4.03 9.56
C ALA A 71 -2.59 2.75 9.04
N PHE A 72 -3.34 2.88 7.96
CA PHE A 72 -4.18 1.81 7.44
C PHE A 72 -3.46 1.05 6.32
N ARG A 73 -3.39 -0.29 6.45
CA ARG A 73 -2.76 -1.22 5.49
C ARG A 73 -1.28 -0.95 5.18
N GLY A 74 -0.59 -0.23 6.07
CA GLY A 74 0.83 0.13 5.99
C GLY A 74 1.26 1.08 4.88
N ASN A 75 0.66 1.00 3.70
CA ASN A 75 0.89 1.93 2.60
C ASN A 75 -0.41 2.24 1.86
N TYR A 76 -0.47 3.44 1.29
CA TYR A 76 -1.34 3.71 0.17
C TYR A 76 -0.97 2.77 -1.00
N ALA A 77 -1.98 2.10 -1.56
CA ALA A 77 -1.78 1.17 -2.65
C ALA A 77 -1.33 1.92 -3.92
N GLY A 78 -0.37 1.35 -4.63
CA GLY A 78 0.06 1.81 -5.96
C GLY A 78 -0.08 0.69 -6.98
N ILE A 79 -0.29 1.03 -8.25
CA ILE A 79 -0.33 0.02 -9.33
C ILE A 79 0.99 -0.78 -9.33
N GLY A 80 0.87 -2.10 -9.37
CA GLY A 80 1.99 -3.03 -9.29
C GLY A 80 2.47 -3.38 -7.88
N PHE A 81 1.89 -2.78 -6.83
CA PHE A 81 2.12 -3.18 -5.44
C PHE A 81 1.59 -4.59 -5.21
N GLU A 82 2.20 -5.30 -4.27
CA GLU A 82 1.76 -6.61 -3.80
C GLU A 82 0.78 -6.42 -2.63
N TRP A 83 -0.34 -7.15 -2.68
CA TRP A 83 -1.22 -7.31 -1.54
C TRP A 83 -0.77 -8.48 -0.68
N ASP A 84 -0.46 -8.22 0.57
CA ASP A 84 -0.11 -9.22 1.58
C ASP A 84 -1.35 -9.48 2.45
N GLU A 85 -2.07 -10.56 2.15
CA GLU A 85 -3.31 -10.91 2.85
C GLU A 85 -3.09 -11.36 4.30
N ASP A 86 -1.96 -12.01 4.57
CA ASP A 86 -1.60 -12.52 5.91
C ASP A 86 -1.34 -11.37 6.88
N ASN A 87 -0.63 -10.34 6.41
CA ASN A 87 -0.27 -9.17 7.22
C ASN A 87 -1.23 -7.99 7.04
N ASN A 88 -2.11 -8.08 6.05
CA ASN A 88 -3.10 -7.06 5.72
C ASN A 88 -2.47 -5.73 5.28
N MET A 89 -1.45 -5.81 4.41
CA MET A 89 -0.60 -4.68 4.04
C MET A 89 -0.32 -4.61 2.54
N PHE A 90 -0.13 -3.39 2.04
CA PHE A 90 0.39 -3.17 0.68
C PHE A 90 1.91 -3.03 0.71
N PHE A 91 2.59 -3.76 -0.16
CA PHE A 91 4.04 -3.63 -0.36
C PHE A 91 4.32 -3.06 -1.75
N PRO A 92 5.25 -2.09 -1.89
CA PRO A 92 5.71 -1.66 -3.20
C PRO A 92 6.33 -2.83 -3.97
N LYS A 93 6.56 -2.67 -5.28
CA LYS A 93 7.24 -3.70 -6.06
C LYS A 93 8.58 -4.05 -5.39
N LYS A 94 8.77 -5.34 -5.10
CA LYS A 94 10.01 -5.86 -4.51
C LYS A 94 11.22 -5.40 -5.36
N PRO A 95 12.19 -4.66 -4.78
CA PRO A 95 13.35 -4.16 -5.52
C PRO A 95 14.27 -5.28 -6.02
N TYR A 96 14.59 -6.24 -5.15
CA TYR A 96 15.42 -7.41 -5.47
C TYR A 96 14.83 -8.67 -4.86
N PRO A 97 14.92 -9.85 -5.52
CA PRO A 97 14.36 -11.10 -5.00
C PRO A 97 14.82 -11.46 -3.58
N SER A 98 16.06 -11.11 -3.23
CA SER A 98 16.68 -11.37 -1.92
C SER A 98 16.11 -10.51 -0.79
N TRP A 99 15.41 -9.41 -1.09
CA TRP A 99 14.88 -8.53 -0.07
C TRP A 99 13.67 -9.15 0.63
N VAL A 100 13.61 -8.91 1.94
CA VAL A 100 12.60 -9.46 2.85
C VAL A 100 11.65 -8.37 3.32
N LYS A 101 10.42 -8.75 3.68
CA LYS A 101 9.41 -7.80 4.18
C LYS A 101 9.81 -7.30 5.55
N ASN A 102 9.75 -5.99 5.76
CA ASN A 102 9.73 -5.37 7.07
C ASN A 102 8.30 -4.91 7.37
N LEU A 103 7.62 -5.66 8.22
CA LEU A 103 6.23 -5.40 8.60
C LEU A 103 6.07 -4.15 9.47
N THR A 104 7.14 -3.71 10.16
CA THR A 104 7.11 -2.50 11.00
C THR A 104 7.12 -1.24 10.15
N THR A 105 7.79 -1.26 9.00
CA THR A 105 7.90 -0.10 8.10
C THR A 105 7.13 -0.27 6.79
N ALA A 106 6.36 -1.35 6.64
CA ALA A 106 5.65 -1.68 5.40
C ALA A 106 6.55 -1.62 4.15
N SER A 107 7.82 -1.99 4.29
CA SER A 107 8.84 -1.81 3.26
C SER A 107 9.65 -3.08 3.04
N TRP A 108 10.49 -3.06 2.01
CA TRP A 108 11.46 -4.12 1.76
C TRP A 108 12.80 -3.74 2.38
N VAL A 109 13.44 -4.68 3.06
CA VAL A 109 14.79 -4.50 3.61
C VAL A 109 15.76 -5.46 2.95
N SER A 110 16.96 -4.96 2.70
CA SER A 110 18.06 -5.75 2.17
C SER A 110 18.59 -6.70 3.24
N PRO A 111 18.81 -7.99 2.95
CA PRO A 111 19.32 -8.94 3.94
C PRO A 111 20.78 -8.67 4.33
N ILE A 112 21.50 -7.83 3.57
CA ILE A 112 22.90 -7.47 3.84
C ILE A 112 23.06 -6.11 4.56
N GLY A 113 21.95 -5.53 5.05
CA GLY A 113 21.94 -4.28 5.80
C GLY A 113 21.60 -3.05 4.95
N ASP A 114 21.85 -1.86 5.49
CA ASP A 114 21.58 -0.58 4.81
C ASP A 114 22.64 -0.25 3.75
N ALA A 115 22.28 0.63 2.81
CA ALA A 115 23.25 1.12 1.83
C ALA A 115 24.37 1.88 2.56
N PRO A 116 25.65 1.72 2.14
CA PRO A 116 26.75 2.47 2.72
C PRO A 116 26.52 3.97 2.53
N GLU A 117 26.87 4.76 3.56
CA GLU A 117 26.81 6.21 3.49
C GLU A 117 27.81 6.74 2.46
N LEU A 118 27.33 7.59 1.56
CA LEU A 118 28.19 8.24 0.56
C LEU A 118 28.96 9.40 1.20
N THR A 119 30.22 9.59 0.81
CA THR A 119 31.00 10.78 1.20
C THR A 119 30.44 12.05 0.56
N GLU A 120 30.76 13.22 1.12
CA GLU A 120 30.30 14.51 0.55
C GLU A 120 30.79 14.74 -0.89
N GLU A 121 32.00 14.28 -1.22
CA GLU A 121 32.52 14.30 -2.58
C GLU A 121 31.68 13.40 -3.51
N GLN A 122 31.33 12.19 -3.07
CA GLN A 122 30.47 11.28 -3.84
C GLN A 122 29.06 11.84 -4.05
N LYS A 123 28.49 12.52 -3.05
CA LYS A 123 27.20 13.22 -3.17
C LYS A 123 27.28 14.36 -4.18
N THR A 124 28.36 15.15 -4.15
CA THR A 124 28.61 16.26 -5.11
C THR A 124 28.72 15.73 -6.54
N ASP A 125 29.38 14.58 -6.72
CA ASP A 125 29.48 13.87 -8.00
C ASP A 125 28.19 13.15 -8.42
N LYS A 126 27.11 13.23 -7.63
CA LYS A 126 25.85 12.51 -7.86
C LYS A 126 26.03 10.99 -7.99
N LYS A 127 27.01 10.41 -7.30
CA LYS A 127 27.17 8.96 -7.20
C LYS A 127 26.02 8.36 -6.40
N PHE A 128 25.65 7.13 -6.71
CA PHE A 128 24.65 6.36 -5.97
C PHE A 128 25.16 4.95 -5.69
N TYR A 129 24.76 4.40 -4.55
CA TYR A 129 25.01 2.99 -4.27
C TYR A 129 24.07 2.13 -5.11
N GLN A 130 24.63 1.15 -5.82
CA GLN A 130 23.86 0.18 -6.57
C GLN A 130 23.91 -1.16 -5.83
N TRP A 131 22.74 -1.65 -5.45
CA TRP A 131 22.58 -3.02 -4.96
C TRP A 131 22.81 -3.98 -6.13
N ASN A 132 23.56 -5.06 -5.89
CA ASN A 132 23.83 -6.10 -6.88
C ASN A 132 22.68 -7.11 -6.98
#